data_AF-A0A6B3FRH5-F1
#
_entry.id   AF-A0A6B3FRH5-F1
#
_cell.length_a   1.000
_cell.length_b   1.000
_cell.length_c   1.000
_cell.angle_alpha   90.00
_cell.angle_beta   90.00
_cell.angle_gamma   90.00
#
_symmetry.space_group_name_H-M   'P 1'
#
loop_
_entity.id
_entity.type
_entity.pdbx_description
1 polymer ?
#
loop_
_entity_poly.entity_id
_entity_poly.type
_entity_poly.pdbx_seq_one_letter_code
_entity_poly.pdbx_strand_id
1 'polypeptide(L)'
;GSAICADLGSRKIREELDAMEVMGVSPIQRLVVPRVLATMLVAVLLNGLISVVGTLGGYFFNVIMQDGTPGAYLASFSALAQLPDL
;
A
#
# COMPACT_ATOMS: atom_id res chain seq x y z
N GLY A 1 -1.32 0.75 9.57
CA GLY A 1 -2.42 1.42 10.27
C GLY A 1 -2.30 1.31 11.78
N SER A 2 -2.41 0.09 12.34
CA SER A 2 -2.41 -0.14 13.80
C SER A 2 -1.17 0.40 14.52
N ALA A 3 0.03 0.18 14.00
CA ALA A 3 1.27 0.65 14.60
C ALA A 3 1.33 2.19 14.74
N ILE A 4 0.81 2.92 13.74
CA ILE A 4 0.80 4.39 13.74
C ILE A 4 -0.20 4.92 14.78
N CYS A 5 -1.37 4.29 14.88
CA CYS A 5 -2.38 4.66 15.87
C CYS A 5 -1.92 4.36 17.30
N ALA A 6 -1.24 3.23 17.51
CA ALA A 6 -0.65 2.86 18.80
C ALA A 6 0.47 3.83 19.23
N ASP A 7 1.33 4.25 18.32
CA ASP A 7 2.41 5.22 18.60
C ASP A 7 1.88 6.62 18.90
N LEU A 8 0.76 7.03 18.29
CA LEU A 8 0.07 8.29 18.63
C LEU A 8 -0.70 8.20 19.95
N GLY A 9 -1.35 7.07 20.21
CA GLY A 9 -2.07 6.82 21.46
C GLY A 9 -1.14 6.79 22.68
N SER A 10 0.05 6.19 22.56
CA SER A 10 1.05 6.19 23.63
C SER A 10 1.54 7.61 23.96
N ARG A 11 1.79 8.44 22.94
CA ARG A 11 2.17 9.85 23.10
C ARG A 11 1.05 10.69 23.71
N LYS A 12 -0.21 10.34 23.45
CA LYS A 12 -1.37 10.97 24.10
C LYS A 12 -1.45 10.61 25.58
N ILE A 13 -1.23 9.34 25.94
CA ILE A 13 -1.24 8.86 27.34
C ILE A 13 -0.08 9.47 28.15
N ARG A 14 1.06 9.75 27.49
CA ARG A 14 2.21 10.44 28.10
C ARG A 14 2.11 11.98 28.08
N GLU A 15 0.96 12.53 27.66
CA GLU A 15 0.71 13.97 27.53
C GLU A 15 1.68 14.75 26.62
N GLU A 16 2.51 14.07 25.82
CA GLU A 16 3.48 14.73 24.92
C GLU A 16 2.80 15.54 23.82
N LEU A 17 1.64 15.08 23.33
CA LEU A 17 0.86 15.79 22.31
C LEU A 17 0.25 17.09 22.87
N ASP A 18 -0.22 17.05 24.11
CA ASP A 18 -0.83 18.21 24.78
C ASP A 18 0.26 19.25 25.13
N ALA A 19 1.43 18.78 25.57
CA ALA A 19 2.60 19.64 25.77
C ALA A 19 3.01 20.38 24.48
N MET A 20 2.96 19.70 23.32
CA MET A 20 3.24 20.35 22.03
C MET A 20 2.21 21.43 21.67
N GLU A 21 0.93 21.20 21.98
CA GLU A 21 -0.16 22.14 21.72
C GLU A 21 -0.07 23.39 22.61
N VAL A 22 0.29 23.22 23.89
CA VAL A 22 0.56 24.32 24.84
C VAL A 22 1.80 25.12 24.43
N MET A 23 2.80 24.49 23.80
CA MET A 23 3.97 25.17 23.22
C MET A 23 3.66 25.91 21.90
N GLY A 24 2.41 25.92 21.44
CA GLY A 24 1.98 26.60 20.22
C GLY A 24 2.40 25.89 18.92
N VAL A 25 2.85 24.63 19.01
CA VAL A 25 3.27 23.84 17.85
C VAL A 25 2.12 22.93 17.44
N SER A 26 1.65 23.03 16.19
CA SER A 26 0.57 22.18 15.68
C SER A 26 1.01 20.70 15.59
N PRO A 27 0.48 19.78 16.42
CA PRO A 27 0.93 18.39 16.46
C PRO A 27 0.55 17.63 15.19
N ILE A 28 -0.61 17.97 14.59
CA ILE A 28 -1.15 17.33 13.38
C ILE A 28 -0.24 17.57 12.17
N GLN A 29 0.20 18.80 11.95
CA GLN A 29 0.95 19.17 10.75
C GLN A 29 2.39 18.60 10.79
N ARG A 30 2.95 18.43 11.99
CA ARG A 30 4.32 17.92 12.17
C ARG A 30 4.39 16.40 12.25
N LEU A 31 3.40 15.73 12.84
CA LEU A 31 3.44 14.29 13.07
C LEU A 31 2.60 13.48 12.07
N VAL A 32 1.42 13.98 11.68
CA VAL A 32 0.46 13.20 10.88
C VAL A 32 0.71 13.38 9.38
N VAL A 33 0.88 14.61 8.90
CA VAL A 33 1.08 14.93 7.48
C VAL A 33 2.25 14.15 6.84
N PRO A 34 3.50 14.18 7.38
CA PRO A 34 4.60 13.46 6.76
C PRO A 34 4.41 11.93 6.79
N ARG A 35 3.75 11.40 7.83
CA ARG A 35 3.49 9.95 7.96
C ARG A 35 2.41 9.48 6.97
N VAL A 36 1.35 10.26 6.79
CA VAL A 36 0.28 9.93 5.82
C VAL A 36 0.84 9.91 4.40
N LEU A 37 1.64 10.91 4.02
CA LEU A 37 2.32 10.94 2.71
C LEU A 37 3.23 9.73 2.51
N ALA A 38 4.02 9.36 3.52
CA ALA A 38 4.87 8.18 3.45
C ALA A 38 4.04 6.89 3.27
N THR A 39 2.94 6.71 4.01
CA THR A 39 2.08 5.53 3.86
C THR A 39 1.35 5.49 2.52
N MET A 40 0.96 6.64 1.97
CA MET A 40 0.29 6.74 0.68
C MET A 40 1.24 6.33 -0.45
N LEU A 41 2.48 6.81 -0.41
CA LEU A 41 3.51 6.45 -1.39
C LEU A 41 3.86 4.96 -1.32
N VAL A 42 4.02 4.42 -0.10
CA VAL A 42 4.28 2.98 0.11
C VAL A 42 3.09 2.12 -0.35
N ALA A 43 1.85 2.56 -0.14
CA ALA A 43 0.66 1.84 -0.58
C ALA A 43 0.60 1.72 -2.11
N VAL A 44 0.90 2.80 -2.84
CA VAL A 44 0.95 2.79 -4.31
C VAL A 44 2.05 1.85 -4.82
N LEU A 45 3.25 1.92 -4.23
CA LEU A 45 4.36 1.02 -4.60
C LEU A 45 4.05 -0.46 -4.33
N LEU A 46 3.44 -0.76 -3.18
CA LEU A 46 3.03 -2.12 -2.83
C LEU A 46 1.95 -2.65 -3.77
N ASN A 47 0.98 -1.82 -4.13
CA ASN A 47 -0.07 -2.20 -5.07
C ASN A 47 0.53 -2.63 -6.42
N GLY A 48 1.46 -1.84 -6.97
CA GLY A 48 2.15 -2.19 -8.21
C GLY A 48 2.93 -3.51 -8.11
N LEU A 49 3.62 -3.75 -7.01
CA LEU A 49 4.36 -5.00 -6.79
C LEU A 49 3.42 -6.21 -6.67
N ILE A 50 2.30 -6.06 -5.96
CA ILE A 50 1.28 -7.11 -5.81
C ILE A 50 0.67 -7.46 -7.17
N SER A 51 0.35 -6.46 -8.01
CA SER A 51 -0.22 -6.70 -9.34
C SER A 51 0.74 -7.48 -10.25
N VAL A 52 2.05 -7.17 -10.21
CA VAL A 52 3.06 -7.92 -10.97
C VAL A 52 3.22 -9.35 -10.46
N VAL A 53 3.33 -9.54 -9.15
CA VAL A 53 3.49 -10.87 -8.54
C VAL A 53 2.23 -11.72 -8.73
N GLY A 54 1.04 -11.13 -8.61
CA GLY A 54 -0.24 -11.80 -8.83
C GLY A 54 -0.41 -12.26 -10.27
N THR A 55 -0.02 -11.43 -11.24
CA THR A 55 -0.01 -11.80 -12.66
C THR A 55 0.97 -12.94 -12.93
N LEU A 56 2.20 -12.85 -12.43
CA LEU A 56 3.22 -13.89 -12.63
C LEU A 56 2.82 -15.21 -11.96
N GLY A 57 2.21 -15.15 -10.76
CA GLY A 57 1.68 -16.32 -10.07
C GLY A 57 0.52 -16.97 -10.84
N GLY A 58 -0.38 -16.17 -11.39
CA GLY A 58 -1.47 -16.65 -12.25
C GLY A 58 -0.96 -17.31 -13.54
N TYR A 59 0.07 -16.73 -14.16
CA TYR A 59 0.75 -17.30 -15.34
C TYR A 59 1.39 -18.66 -15.01
N PHE A 60 2.13 -18.73 -13.90
CA PHE A 60 2.76 -19.96 -13.43
C PHE A 60 1.73 -21.07 -13.17
N PHE A 61 0.61 -20.73 -12.53
CA PHE A 61 -0.46 -21.70 -12.26
C PHE A 61 -1.13 -22.21 -13.55
N ASN A 62 -1.40 -21.31 -14.51
CA ASN A 62 -2.04 -21.68 -15.78
C ASN A 62 -1.17 -22.59 -16.65
N VAL A 63 0.14 -22.33 -16.71
CA VAL A 63 1.07 -23.12 -17.53
C VAL A 63 1.42 -24.46 -16.88
N ILE A 64 1.59 -24.51 -15.56
CA ILE A 64 2.07 -25.73 -14.87
C ILE A 64 0.94 -26.69 -14.47
N MET A 65 -0.21 -26.18 -13.97
CA MET A 65 -1.31 -27.06 -13.54
C MET A 65 -2.34 -27.33 -14.61
N GLN A 66 -2.49 -26.45 -15.61
CA GLN A 66 -3.56 -26.54 -16.61
C GLN A 66 -3.06 -26.94 -18.01
N ASP A 67 -1.74 -27.14 -18.19
CA ASP A 67 -1.09 -27.42 -19.49
C ASP A 67 -1.58 -26.46 -20.60
N GLY A 68 -1.82 -25.20 -20.24
CA GLY A 68 -2.32 -24.17 -21.14
C GLY A 68 -1.22 -23.61 -22.04
N THR A 69 -1.54 -23.31 -23.30
CA THR A 69 -0.59 -22.66 -24.20
C THR A 69 -0.21 -21.26 -23.66
N PRO A 70 1.09 -20.93 -23.55
CA PRO A 70 1.54 -19.63 -23.05
C PRO A 70 0.93 -18.43 -23.79
N GLY A 71 0.61 -18.62 -25.08
CA GLY A 71 -0.01 -17.61 -25.93
C GLY A 71 -1.44 -17.25 -25.55
N ALA A 72 -2.23 -18.18 -25.01
CA ALA A 72 -3.63 -17.92 -24.64
C ALA A 72 -3.75 -17.08 -23.35
N TYR A 73 -2.83 -17.29 -22.40
CA TYR A 73 -2.75 -16.47 -21.18
C TYR A 73 -2.31 -15.05 -21.49
N LEU A 74 -1.26 -14.87 -22.30
CA LEU A 74 -0.79 -13.53 -22.70
C LEU A 74 -1.83 -12.76 -23.52
N ALA A 75 -2.58 -13.44 -24.41
CA ALA A 75 -3.67 -12.82 -25.16
C ALA A 75 -4.80 -12.35 -24.23
N SER A 76 -5.24 -13.20 -23.29
CA SER A 76 -6.29 -12.85 -22.31
C SER A 76 -5.82 -11.75 -21.35
N PHE A 77 -4.57 -11.82 -20.91
CA PHE A 77 -3.98 -10.82 -20.03
C PHE A 77 -3.85 -9.45 -20.73
N SER A 78 -3.42 -9.40 -21.99
CA SER A 78 -3.35 -8.14 -22.76
C SER A 78 -4.72 -7.57 -23.14
N ALA A 79 -5.75 -8.41 -23.24
CA ALA A 79 -7.12 -8.00 -23.53
C ALA A 79 -7.85 -7.47 -22.29
N LEU A 80 -7.52 -8.02 -21.11
CA LEU A 80 -8.13 -7.67 -19.84
C LEU A 80 -7.36 -6.59 -19.07
N ALA A 81 -6.04 -6.50 -19.21
CA ALA A 81 -5.23 -5.46 -18.56
C ALA A 81 -5.41 -4.13 -19.30
N GLN A 82 -6.43 -3.37 -18.91
CA GLN A 82 -6.69 -2.04 -19.45
C GLN A 82 -6.12 -0.96 -18.52
N LEU A 83 -5.85 0.22 -19.05
CA LEU A 83 -5.43 1.42 -18.29
C LEU A 83 -6.31 1.80 -17.07
N PRO A 84 -7.62 1.42 -16.96
CA PRO A 84 -8.42 1.62 -15.76
C PRO A 84 -8.10 0.68 -14.58
N ASP A 85 -7.32 -0.39 -14.79
CA ASP A 85 -6.98 -1.37 -13.76
C ASP A 85 -5.71 -1.02 -12.96
N LEU A 86 -5.13 0.15 -13.22
CA LEU A 86 -4.01 0.76 -12.48
C LEU A 86 -4.51 1.88 -11.55
#